data_AF-A0A6V7IY60-F1
#
_entry.id   AF-A0A6V7IY60-F1
#
_cell.length_a   1.000
_cell.length_b   1.000
_cell.length_c   1.000
_cell.angle_alpha   90.00
_cell.angle_beta   90.00
_cell.angle_gamma   90.00
#
_symmetry.space_group_name_H-M   'P 1'
#
loop_
_entity.id
_entity.type
_entity.pdbx_description
1 polymer ?
#
loop_
_entity_poly.entity_id
_entity_poly.type
_entity_poly.pdbx_seq_one_letter_code
_entity_poly.pdbx_strand_id
1 'polypeptide(L)' 'DCNGDGVINCDDYIRIHRFGGYGCSGQLDPKYENTYKTCMKAFSQ' A
#
# COMPACT_ATOMS: atom_id res chain seq x y z
N ASP A 1 -1.84 -8.16 -5.71
CA ASP A 1 -0.95 -7.54 -6.69
C ASP A 1 -1.58 -6.28 -7.27
N CYS A 2 -1.85 -5.33 -6.39
CA CYS A 2 -2.41 -4.03 -6.69
C CYS A 2 -1.33 -3.09 -7.26
N ASN A 3 -0.06 -3.29 -6.88
CA ASN A 3 1.07 -2.53 -7.37
C ASN A 3 1.79 -3.18 -8.57
N GLY A 4 1.48 -4.42 -8.95
CA GLY A 4 1.99 -5.10 -10.14
C GLY A 4 3.39 -5.70 -9.98
N ASP A 5 3.81 -6.00 -8.74
CA ASP A 5 5.14 -6.51 -8.43
C ASP A 5 5.21 -8.06 -8.32
N GLY A 6 4.08 -8.75 -8.48
CA GLY A 6 3.97 -10.20 -8.41
C GLY A 6 3.98 -10.77 -6.99
N VAL A 7 4.01 -9.94 -5.95
CA VAL A 7 3.94 -10.31 -4.53
C VAL A 7 2.64 -9.76 -3.95
N ILE A 8 2.03 -10.50 -3.01
CA ILE A 8 0.87 -10.00 -2.27
C ILE A 8 1.30 -9.74 -0.83
N ASN A 9 1.47 -8.48 -0.46
CA ASN A 9 1.98 -8.06 0.84
C ASN A 9 1.29 -6.78 1.36
N CYS A 10 1.89 -6.13 2.36
CA CYS A 10 1.36 -4.90 2.96
C CYS A 10 1.16 -3.76 1.95
N ASP A 11 1.97 -3.67 0.89
CA ASP A 11 1.86 -2.65 -0.16
C ASP A 11 0.58 -2.81 -0.99
N ASP A 12 0.05 -4.03 -1.12
CA ASP A 12 -1.26 -4.29 -1.69
C ASP A 12 -2.38 -3.92 -0.75
N TYR A 13 -2.29 -4.41 0.49
CA TYR A 13 -3.36 -4.24 1.46
C TYR A 13 -3.60 -2.77 1.77
N ILE A 14 -2.56 -1.95 1.86
CA ILE A 14 -2.70 -0.52 2.10
C ILE A 14 -3.43 0.19 0.94
N ARG A 15 -3.24 -0.28 -0.31
CA ARG A 15 -3.96 0.24 -1.49
C ARG A 15 -5.43 -0.19 -1.49
N ILE A 16 -5.71 -1.42 -1.08
CA ILE A 16 -7.09 -1.92 -0.91
C ILE A 16 -7.82 -1.11 0.17
N HIS A 17 -7.17 -0.79 1.28
CA HIS A 17 -7.77 0.07 2.33
C HIS A 17 -8.12 1.46 1.80
N ARG A 18 -7.30 2.01 0.90
CA ARG A 18 -7.50 3.36 0.37
C ARG A 18 -8.54 3.41 -0.75
N PHE A 19 -8.53 2.45 -1.66
CA PHE A 19 -9.28 2.48 -2.93
C PHE A 19 -10.34 1.38 -3.07
N GLY A 20 -10.42 0.45 -2.12
CA GLY A 20 -11.23 -0.75 -2.24
C GLY A 20 -10.65 -1.76 -3.23
N GLY A 21 -11.26 -2.95 -3.31
CA GLY A 21 -10.75 -4.06 -4.12
C GLY A 21 -10.69 -3.75 -5.61
N TYR A 22 -11.69 -3.05 -6.16
CA TYR A 22 -11.74 -2.73 -7.60
C TYR A 22 -10.86 -1.53 -7.99
N GLY A 23 -10.41 -0.72 -7.03
CA GLY A 23 -9.63 0.50 -7.26
C GLY A 23 -8.16 0.40 -6.85
N CYS A 24 -7.71 -0.75 -6.35
CA CYS A 24 -6.43 -0.84 -5.64
C CYS A 24 -5.19 -0.57 -6.51
N SER A 25 -5.30 -0.63 -7.83
CA SER A 25 -4.22 -0.24 -8.76
C SER A 25 -3.99 1.28 -8.84
N GLY A 26 -4.80 2.08 -8.16
CA GLY A 26 -4.59 3.52 -8.05
C GLY A 26 -3.27 3.89 -7.38
N GLN A 27 -2.69 5.01 -7.81
CA GLN A 27 -1.50 5.58 -7.18
C GLN A 27 -1.87 6.21 -5.82
N LEU A 28 -1.15 5.81 -4.77
CA LEU A 28 -1.32 6.43 -3.45
C LEU A 28 -0.86 7.89 -3.49
N ASP A 29 -1.54 8.75 -2.72
CA ASP A 29 -1.04 10.11 -2.54
C ASP A 29 0.29 10.08 -1.74
N PRO A 30 1.24 10.99 -2.01
CA PRO A 30 2.56 10.95 -1.39
C PRO A 30 2.53 11.03 0.13
N LYS A 31 1.56 11.74 0.72
CA LYS A 31 1.45 11.89 2.17
C LYS A 31 1.03 10.57 2.82
N TYR A 32 0.04 9.89 2.24
CA TYR A 32 -0.43 8.60 2.72
C TYR A 32 0.62 7.50 2.55
N GLU A 33 1.27 7.43 1.39
CA GLU A 33 2.35 6.48 1.13
C GLU A 33 3.52 6.69 2.09
N ASN A 34 3.93 7.94 2.33
CA ASN A 34 5.05 8.23 3.25
C ASN A 34 4.70 7.90 4.71
N THR A 35 3.45 8.12 5.13
CA THR A 35 2.97 7.76 6.46
C THR A 35 3.03 6.24 6.66
N TYR A 36 2.53 5.48 5.69
CA TYR A 36 2.60 4.02 5.68
C TYR A 36 4.04 3.50 5.71
N LYS A 37 4.92 4.02 4.83
CA LYS A 37 6.34 3.62 4.80
C LYS A 37 7.06 3.92 6.11
N THR A 38 6.73 5.04 6.75
CA THR A 38 7.29 5.39 8.08
C THR A 38 6.85 4.37 9.14
N CYS A 39 5.58 3.98 9.15
CA CYS A 39 5.06 2.95 10.05
C CYS A 39 5.74 1.60 9.80
N MET A 40 5.81 1.16 8.54
CA MET A 40 6.48 -0.08 8.16
C MET A 40 7.95 -0.07 8.61
N LYS A 41 8.69 1.03 8.43
CA LYS A 41 10.07 1.14 8.88
C LYS A 41 10.23 1.08 10.40
N ALA A 42 9.27 1.64 11.15
CA ALA A 42 9.33 1.68 12.60
C ALA A 42 8.96 0.34 13.25
N PHE A 43 8.13 -0.48 12.58
CA PHE A 43 7.50 -1.67 13.17
C PHE A 43 7.63 -2.94 12.32
N SER A 44 8.54 -2.97 11.34
CA SER A 44 8.80 -4.19 10.55
C SER A 44 9.34 -5.27 11.47
N GLN A 45 8.62 -6.39 11.59
CA GLN A 45 9.11 -7.65 12.17
C GLN A 45 9.81 -8.47 11.09
#